data_AF-A0A616T7M0-F1
#
_entry.id   AF-A0A616T7M0-F1
#
_cell.length_a   1.000
_cell.length_b   1.000
_cell.length_c   1.000
_cell.angle_alpha   90.00
_cell.angle_beta   90.00
_cell.angle_gamma   90.00
#
_symmetry.space_group_name_H-M   'P 1'
#
loop_
_entity.id
_entity.type
_entity.pdbx_description
1 polymer ?
#
loop_
_entity_poly.entity_id
_entity_poly.type
_entity_poly.pdbx_seq_one_letter_code
_entity_poly.pdbx_strand_id
1 'polypeptide(L)' 'MANVPPKPRNTKGEPPSLEDTQHGFNPTRKNADGRKAQLNLYVDMEVKREFRSIAAANDMKHGELLEAYQEFWKKHH' A
#
# COMPACT_ATOMS: atom_id res chain seq x y z
N MET A 1 44.62 23.16 -3.21
CA MET A 1 43.29 23.75 -3.00
C MET A 1 42.47 22.75 -2.21
N ALA A 2 42.05 23.08 -0.98
CA ALA A 2 41.34 22.13 -0.12
C ALA A 2 39.94 21.86 -0.69
N ASN A 3 39.62 20.60 -0.96
CA ASN A 3 38.33 20.15 -1.48
C ASN A 3 37.31 20.12 -0.32
N VAL A 4 36.57 21.21 -0.13
CA VAL A 4 35.54 21.30 0.91
C VAL A 4 34.24 20.71 0.34
N PRO A 5 33.69 19.64 0.93
CA PRO A 5 32.43 19.08 0.44
C PRO A 5 31.29 20.10 0.62
N PRO A 6 30.35 20.18 -0.34
CA PRO A 6 29.25 21.14 -0.28
C PRO A 6 28.39 20.88 0.95
N LYS A 7 27.95 21.95 1.63
CA LYS A 7 27.07 21.85 2.79
C LYS A 7 25.75 21.18 2.40
N PRO A 8 25.19 20.28 3.24
CA PRO A 8 23.90 19.67 2.98
C PRO A 8 22.81 20.74 2.93
N ARG A 9 21.97 20.66 1.89
CA ARG A 9 20.88 21.59 1.61
C ARG A 9 19.87 21.56 2.77
N ASN A 10 19.51 22.72 3.30
CA ASN A 10 18.57 22.85 4.42
C ASN A 10 17.15 22.71 3.89
N THR A 11 16.51 21.56 4.13
CA THR A 11 15.20 21.18 3.57
C THR A 11 14.01 21.64 4.41
N LYS A 12 14.22 22.42 5.49
CA LYS A 12 13.12 22.95 6.30
C LYS A 12 12.41 24.09 5.58
N GLY A 13 11.20 23.82 5.08
CA GLY A 13 10.30 24.83 4.52
C GLY A 13 10.36 24.99 2.99
N GLU A 14 11.20 24.21 2.30
CA GLU A 14 11.11 24.11 0.84
C GLU A 14 9.88 23.24 0.48
N PRO A 15 9.03 23.68 -0.47
CA PRO A 15 7.94 22.85 -0.95
C PRO A 15 8.50 21.55 -1.56
N PRO A 16 7.80 20.40 -1.42
CA PRO A 16 8.26 19.12 -1.95
C PRO A 16 8.62 19.26 -3.43
N SER A 17 9.75 18.69 -3.84
CA SER A 17 10.16 18.75 -5.24
C SER A 17 9.20 17.96 -6.13
N LEU A 18 9.18 18.25 -7.43
CA LEU A 18 8.40 17.46 -8.38
C LEU A 18 8.83 15.97 -8.37
N GLU A 19 10.09 15.67 -8.07
CA GLU A 19 10.60 14.30 -7.91
C GLU A 19 10.03 13.62 -6.66
N ASP A 20 9.90 14.34 -5.54
CA ASP A 20 9.19 13.85 -4.35
C ASP A 20 7.70 13.58 -4.64
N THR A 21 7.13 14.34 -5.58
CA THR A 21 5.73 14.22 -6.00
C THR A 21 5.52 13.10 -7.04
N GLN A 22 6.58 12.65 -7.75
CA GLN A 22 6.51 11.54 -8.71
C GLN A 22 6.27 10.18 -8.05
N HIS A 23 6.45 10.09 -6.73
CA HIS A 23 6.00 8.95 -5.93
C HIS A 23 4.52 9.01 -5.57
N GLY A 24 3.74 9.83 -6.27
CA GLY A 24 2.28 9.76 -6.29
C GLY A 24 1.83 8.32 -6.46
N PHE A 25 1.15 7.82 -5.43
CA PHE A 25 0.66 6.45 -5.33
C PHE A 25 -0.04 6.03 -6.62
N ASN A 26 0.62 5.18 -7.41
CA ASN A 26 0.04 4.58 -8.59
C ASN A 26 -0.29 3.11 -8.28
N PRO A 27 -1.55 2.79 -7.93
CA PRO A 27 -1.96 1.43 -7.54
C PRO A 27 -1.83 0.40 -8.67
N THR A 28 -1.58 0.83 -9.92
CA THR A 28 -1.42 -0.07 -11.07
C THR A 28 0.03 -0.40 -11.40
N ARG A 29 1.02 0.24 -10.76
CA ARG A 29 2.43 -0.17 -10.94
C ARG A 29 2.65 -1.50 -10.21
N LYS A 30 3.10 -2.52 -10.94
CA LYS A 30 3.61 -3.76 -10.33
C LYS A 30 4.79 -3.40 -9.43
N ASN A 31 4.68 -3.67 -8.13
CA ASN A 31 5.83 -3.62 -7.24
C ASN A 31 6.84 -4.66 -7.73
N ALA A 32 8.04 -4.19 -8.13
CA ALA A 32 9.10 -5.06 -8.64
C ALA A 32 9.64 -6.03 -7.57
N ASP A 33 9.43 -5.73 -6.29
CA ASP A 33 10.12 -6.41 -5.17
C ASP A 33 9.29 -7.49 -4.45
N GLY A 34 8.18 -7.98 -5.03
CA GLY A 34 7.33 -8.97 -4.37
C GLY A 34 6.68 -8.49 -3.06
N ARG A 35 6.80 -7.18 -2.76
CA ARG A 35 6.21 -6.55 -1.58
C ARG A 35 4.71 -6.39 -1.76
N LYS A 36 3.94 -6.83 -0.75
CA LYS A 36 2.49 -6.61 -0.70
C LYS A 36 2.19 -5.12 -0.86
N ALA A 37 1.35 -4.78 -1.84
CA ALA A 37 0.90 -3.42 -2.04
C ALA A 37 -0.18 -3.07 -1.03
N GLN A 38 -0.18 -1.83 -0.53
CA GLN A 38 -1.27 -1.35 0.29
C GLN A 38 -2.49 -1.07 -0.60
N LEU A 39 -3.60 -1.74 -0.30
CA LEU A 39 -4.89 -1.51 -0.97
C LEU A 39 -5.76 -0.63 -0.07
N ASN A 40 -6.07 0.58 -0.51
CA ASN A 40 -6.98 1.48 0.19
C ASN A 40 -8.39 1.28 -0.37
N LEU A 41 -9.27 0.65 0.41
CA LEU A 41 -10.66 0.39 0.05
C LEU A 41 -11.61 1.23 0.91
N TYR A 42 -12.61 1.82 0.26
CA TYR A 42 -13.79 2.33 0.92
C TYR A 42 -14.88 1.27 0.82
N VAL A 43 -15.36 0.81 1.97
CA VAL A 43 -16.40 -0.22 2.09
C VAL A 43 -17.42 0.22 3.11
N ASP A 44 -18.63 -0.32 3.01
CA ASP A 44 -19.65 -0.14 4.04
C ASP A 44 -19.16 -0.66 5.40
N MET A 45 -19.63 -0.04 6.47
CA MET A 45 -19.37 -0.43 7.85
C MET A 45 -19.86 -1.85 8.15
N GLU A 46 -20.99 -2.25 7.58
CA GLU A 46 -21.51 -3.62 7.75
C GLU A 46 -20.57 -4.65 7.12
N VAL A 47 -20.18 -4.42 5.86
CA VAL A 47 -19.22 -5.28 5.14
C VAL A 47 -17.89 -5.37 5.89
N LYS A 48 -17.38 -4.24 6.39
CA LYS A 48 -16.15 -4.22 7.20
C LYS A 48 -16.27 -5.05 8.47
N ARG A 49 -17.43 -5.02 9.13
CA ARG A 49 -17.69 -5.78 10.35
C ARG A 49 -17.77 -7.28 10.05
N GLU A 50 -18.52 -7.68 9.03
CA GLU A 50 -18.63 -9.08 8.63
C GLU A 50 -17.27 -9.65 8.22
N PHE A 51 -16.52 -8.90 7.40
CA PHE A 51 -15.19 -9.32 6.96
C PHE A 51 -14.24 -9.56 8.13
N ARG A 52 -14.29 -8.71 9.16
CA ARG A 52 -13.54 -8.90 10.42
C ARG A 52 -13.98 -10.15 11.18
N SER A 53 -15.28 -10.36 11.31
CA SER A 53 -15.84 -11.52 12.01
C SER A 53 -15.46 -12.83 11.32
N ILE A 54 -15.53 -12.88 9.99
CA ILE A 54 -15.16 -14.05 9.20
C ILE A 54 -13.66 -14.32 9.29
N ALA A 55 -12.82 -13.27 9.19
CA ALA A 55 -11.38 -13.41 9.36
C ALA A 55 -11.03 -13.99 10.75
N ALA A 56 -11.65 -13.46 11.81
CA ALA A 56 -11.45 -13.95 13.17
C ALA A 56 -11.95 -15.38 13.36
N ALA A 57 -13.12 -15.74 12.80
CA ALA A 57 -13.69 -17.07 12.93
C ALA A 57 -12.84 -18.17 12.24
N ASN A 58 -12.05 -17.80 11.24
CA ASN A 58 -11.19 -18.70 10.48
C ASN A 58 -9.70 -18.59 10.87
N ASP A 59 -9.37 -17.80 11.91
CA ASP A 59 -7.99 -17.51 12.34
C ASP A 59 -7.10 -16.98 11.20
N MET A 60 -7.67 -16.12 10.35
CA MET A 60 -7.01 -15.56 9.16
C MET A 60 -6.73 -14.07 9.32
N LYS A 61 -5.65 -13.60 8.70
CA LYS A 61 -5.45 -12.17 8.49
C LYS A 61 -6.40 -11.66 7.40
N HIS A 62 -6.75 -10.39 7.48
CA HIS A 62 -7.62 -9.71 6.51
C HIS A 62 -7.12 -9.87 5.06
N GLY A 63 -5.81 -9.79 4.82
CA GLY A 63 -5.23 -9.98 3.50
C GLY A 63 -5.37 -11.42 2.98
N GLU A 64 -5.23 -12.41 3.86
CA GLU A 64 -5.34 -13.83 3.50
C GLU A 64 -6.79 -14.20 3.15
N LEU A 65 -7.75 -13.66 3.92
CA LEU A 65 -9.17 -13.80 3.60
C LEU A 65 -9.49 -13.17 2.23
N LEU A 66 -8.93 -12.00 1.91
CA LEU A 66 -9.13 -11.35 0.62
C LEU A 66 -8.54 -12.16 -0.54
N GLU A 67 -7.33 -12.73 -0.35
CA GLU A 67 -6.68 -13.62 -1.31
C GLU A 67 -7.55 -14.89 -1.55
N ALA A 68 -8.07 -15.51 -0.49
CA ALA A 68 -8.96 -16.66 -0.57
C ALA A 68 -10.28 -16.36 -1.32
N TYR A 69 -10.90 -15.20 -1.06
CA TYR A 69 -12.08 -14.75 -1.81
C TYR A 69 -11.77 -14.58 -3.30
N GLN A 70 -10.62 -14.02 -3.65
CA GLN A 70 -10.21 -13.87 -5.05
C GLN A 70 -9.97 -15.20 -5.74
N GLU A 71 -9.32 -16.16 -5.06
CA GLU A 71 -9.12 -17.50 -5.61
C GLU A 71 -10.43 -18.24 -5.84
N PHE A 72 -11.36 -18.13 -4.89
CA PHE A 72 -12.71 -18.69 -5.04
C PHE A 72 -13.41 -18.07 -6.25
N TRP A 73 -13.40 -16.75 -6.38
CA TRP A 73 -14.02 -16.07 -7.52
C TRP A 73 -13.49 -16.56 -8.87
N LYS A 74 -12.16 -16.63 -9.03
CA LYS A 74 -11.49 -17.12 -10.26
C LYS A 74 -11.75 -18.58 -10.60
N LYS A 75 -12.12 -19.41 -9.61
CA LYS A 75 -12.41 -20.84 -9.82
C LYS A 75 -13.85 -21.07 -10.28
N HIS A 76 -14.76 -20.15 -9.94
CA HIS A 76 -16.20 -20.30 -10.17
C HIS A 76 -16.78 -19.34 -11.21
N HIS A 77 -15.95 -18.44 -11.75
CA HIS A 77 -16.25 -17.53 -12.86
C HIS A 77 -15.03 -17.46 -13.78
#